data_AF-A0A4Z1EYW2-F1
#
_entry.id   AF-A0A4Z1EYW2-F1
#
_cell.length_a   1.000
_cell.length_b   1.000
_cell.length_c   1.000
_cell.angle_alpha   90.00
_cell.angle_beta   90.00
_cell.angle_gamma   90.00
#
_symmetry.space_group_name_H-M   'P 1'
#
loop_
_entity.id
_entity.type
_entity.pdbx_description
1 polymer ?
#
loop_
_entity_poly.entity_id
_entity_poly.type
_entity_poly.pdbx_seq_one_letter_code
_entity_poly.pdbx_strand_id
1 'polypeptide(L)'
;MHLPLKLTPLIQTTVNSGDVIIIPAGISHHLLEDLTGDFQMIGSYPKGKTWDMCYGDGSSEEEAKIRGIADLKWFDRDPLYGDQGPVLEES
;
A
#
# COMPACT_ATOMS: atom_id res chain seq x y z
N MET A 1 12.25 -23.31 4.83
CA MET A 1 12.26 -23.27 3.35
C MET A 1 12.14 -21.81 2.95
N HIS A 2 13.16 -21.29 2.30
CA HIS A 2 13.23 -19.91 1.83
C HIS A 2 12.43 -19.84 0.53
N LEU A 3 11.21 -19.32 0.57
CA LEU A 3 10.49 -19.00 -0.66
C LEU A 3 11.27 -17.86 -1.34
N PRO A 4 11.76 -18.03 -2.58
CA PRO A 4 12.37 -16.93 -3.29
C PRO A 4 11.29 -15.88 -3.48
N LEU A 5 11.50 -14.69 -2.88
CA LEU A 5 10.77 -13.48 -3.22
C LEU A 5 10.85 -13.36 -4.73
N LYS A 6 9.76 -13.70 -5.43
CA LYS A 6 9.64 -13.43 -6.86
C LYS A 6 9.95 -11.95 -7.02
N LEU A 7 10.86 -11.64 -7.94
CA LEU A 7 11.40 -10.31 -8.24
C LEU A 7 10.28 -9.34 -8.64
N THR A 8 9.48 -8.87 -7.70
CA THR A 8 8.75 -7.61 -7.83
C THR A 8 9.79 -6.50 -7.80
N PRO A 9 9.75 -5.53 -8.73
CA PRO A 9 10.68 -4.41 -8.67
C PRO A 9 10.51 -3.68 -7.34
N LEU A 10 11.60 -3.57 -6.60
CA LEU A 10 11.64 -2.74 -5.40
C LEU A 10 11.57 -1.28 -5.85
N ILE A 11 10.57 -0.54 -5.38
CA ILE A 11 10.49 0.90 -5.57
C ILE A 11 11.05 1.55 -4.31
N GLN A 12 12.08 2.36 -4.48
CA GLN A 12 12.64 3.20 -3.42
C GLN A 12 12.43 4.65 -3.81
N THR A 13 11.90 5.45 -2.87
CA THR A 13 11.79 6.89 -3.01
C THR A 13 12.13 7.56 -1.70
N THR A 14 12.65 8.79 -1.78
CA THR A 14 12.74 9.70 -0.62
C THR A 14 11.44 10.47 -0.52
N VAL A 15 10.95 10.66 0.71
CA VAL A 15 9.73 11.42 1.00
C VAL A 15 10.05 12.63 1.86
N ASN A 16 9.27 13.70 1.69
CA ASN A 16 9.34 14.93 2.45
C ASN A 16 8.01 15.17 3.18
N SER A 17 8.03 16.11 4.12
CA SER A 17 6.80 16.56 4.79
C SER A 17 5.78 17.08 3.76
N GLY A 18 4.56 16.56 3.82
CA GLY A 18 3.48 16.90 2.90
C GLY A 18 3.32 15.94 1.72
N ASP A 19 4.27 15.03 1.49
CA ASP A 19 4.14 14.01 0.45
C ASP A 19 3.03 13.02 0.80
N VAL A 20 2.24 12.63 -0.21
CA VAL A 20 1.20 11.62 -0.12
C VAL A 20 1.51 10.50 -1.10
N ILE A 21 1.60 9.28 -0.58
CA ILE A 21 1.84 8.07 -1.38
C ILE A 21 0.58 7.21 -1.36
N ILE A 22 0.15 6.79 -2.54
CA ILE A 22 -0.91 5.79 -2.71
C ILE A 22 -0.25 4.45 -2.99
N ILE A 23 -0.53 3.48 -2.14
CA ILE A 23 0.04 2.13 -2.23
C ILE A 23 -1.10 1.17 -2.58
N PRO A 24 -1.08 0.52 -3.76
CA PRO A 24 -2.00 -0.55 -4.10
C PRO A 24 -2.01 -1.67 -3.05
N ALA A 25 -3.17 -2.31 -2.88
CA ALA A 25 -3.29 -3.45 -1.98
C ALA A 25 -2.32 -4.58 -2.38
N GLY A 26 -1.77 -5.27 -1.37
CA GLY A 26 -0.78 -6.33 -1.57
C GLY A 26 0.68 -5.87 -1.64
N ILE A 27 0.94 -4.57 -1.50
CA ILE A 27 2.30 -4.02 -1.44
C ILE A 27 2.65 -3.69 0.01
N SER A 28 3.75 -4.26 0.49
CA SER A 28 4.36 -3.86 1.75
C SER A 28 5.23 -2.62 1.56
N HIS A 29 5.34 -1.81 2.60
CA HIS A 29 6.24 -0.67 2.65
C HIS A 29 7.04 -0.70 3.95
N HIS A 30 8.22 -0.11 3.91
CA HIS A 30 9.13 -0.09 5.05
C HIS A 30 10.01 1.17 4.96
N LEU A 31 10.16 1.86 6.09
CA LEU A 31 11.10 2.97 6.19
C LEU A 31 12.52 2.42 6.22
N LEU A 32 13.35 2.75 5.22
CA LEU A 32 14.74 2.32 5.18
C LEU A 32 15.64 3.16 6.09
N GLU A 33 15.44 4.48 6.08
CA GLU A 33 16.25 5.43 6.85
C GLU A 33 15.40 6.65 7.20
N ASP A 34 15.50 7.12 8.45
CA ASP A 34 14.97 8.41 8.88
C ASP A 34 16.10 9.46 8.79
N LEU A 35 16.01 10.35 7.80
CA LEU A 35 17.07 11.30 7.46
C LEU A 35 17.12 12.53 8.38
N THR A 36 15.98 12.91 8.98
CA THR A 36 15.84 14.13 9.80
C THR A 36 15.55 13.85 11.27
N GLY A 37 15.16 12.62 11.60
CA GLY A 37 14.93 12.16 12.98
C GLY A 37 13.54 12.48 13.53
N ASP A 38 12.61 12.87 12.67
CA ASP A 38 11.24 13.27 13.02
C ASP A 38 10.19 12.69 12.05
N PHE A 39 10.52 11.57 11.38
CA PHE A 39 9.59 10.94 10.45
C PHE A 39 8.30 10.48 11.14
N GLN A 40 7.16 10.89 10.58
CA GLN A 40 5.83 10.45 11.01
C GLN A 40 4.99 10.08 9.79
N MET A 41 4.24 8.99 9.91
CA MET A 41 3.30 8.52 8.89
C MET A 41 1.95 8.22 9.53
N ILE A 42 0.89 8.63 8.85
CA ILE A 42 -0.48 8.22 9.17
C ILE A 42 -1.04 7.50 7.95
N GLY A 43 -1.54 6.28 8.19
CA GLY A 43 -2.25 5.51 7.18
C GLY A 43 -3.76 5.80 7.20
N SER A 44 -4.40 5.70 6.03
CA SER A 44 -5.84 5.79 5.88
C SER A 44 -6.29 4.72 4.88
N TYR A 45 -7.50 4.20 5.06
CA TYR A 45 -8.11 3.21 4.19
C TYR A 45 -9.46 3.72 3.66
N PRO A 46 -9.91 3.27 2.47
CA PRO A 46 -11.21 3.64 1.95
C PRO A 46 -12.34 3.36 2.95
N LYS A 47 -13.34 4.25 2.97
CA LYS A 47 -14.49 4.14 3.89
C LYS A 47 -15.17 2.77 3.76
N GLY A 48 -15.44 2.14 4.90
CA GLY A 48 -16.13 0.85 4.95
C GLY A 48 -15.23 -0.35 4.61
N LYS A 49 -13.93 -0.14 4.41
CA LYS A 49 -12.93 -1.21 4.36
C LYS A 49 -12.27 -1.35 5.72
N THR A 50 -12.22 -2.59 6.20
CA THR A 50 -11.37 -2.96 7.33
C THR A 50 -10.05 -3.43 6.76
N TRP A 51 -8.94 -2.87 7.24
CA TRP A 51 -7.62 -3.37 6.86
C TRP A 51 -7.39 -4.74 7.50
N ASP A 52 -6.85 -5.67 6.71
CA ASP A 52 -6.35 -6.94 7.21
C ASP A 52 -4.82 -6.88 7.31
N MET A 53 -4.28 -7.63 8.27
CA MET A 53 -2.85 -7.80 8.40
C MET A 53 -2.47 -9.14 7.76
N CYS A 54 -1.61 -9.08 6.73
CA CYS A 54 -1.02 -10.25 6.08
C CYS A 54 0.44 -10.36 6.53
N TYR A 55 0.76 -11.40 7.30
CA TYR A 55 2.07 -11.56 7.95
C TYR A 55 3.02 -12.54 7.25
N GLY A 56 2.59 -13.24 6.18
CA GLY A 56 3.44 -14.23 5.52
C GLY A 56 3.52 -15.55 6.28
N ASP A 57 2.45 -15.99 6.95
CA ASP A 57 2.46 -17.21 7.77
C ASP A 57 2.18 -18.51 6.99
N GLY A 58 1.81 -18.40 5.71
CA GLY A 58 1.50 -19.52 4.83
C GLY A 58 0.18 -20.22 5.14
N SER A 59 -0.70 -19.58 5.92
CA SER A 59 -2.01 -20.13 6.26
C SER A 59 -2.96 -20.11 5.05
N SER A 60 -3.97 -20.98 5.08
CA SER A 60 -5.06 -20.95 4.08
C SER A 60 -5.89 -19.66 4.15
N GLU A 61 -5.92 -19.01 5.31
CA GLU A 61 -6.50 -17.68 5.48
C GLU A 61 -5.71 -16.62 4.70
N GLU A 62 -4.38 -16.64 4.82
CA GLU A 62 -3.51 -15.75 4.04
C GLU A 62 -3.71 -15.96 2.53
N GLU A 63 -3.77 -17.20 2.06
CA GLU A 63 -4.03 -17.45 0.65
C GLU A 63 -5.38 -16.89 0.18
N ALA A 64 -6.40 -16.93 1.04
CA ALA A 64 -7.71 -16.35 0.73
C ALA A 64 -7.65 -14.82 0.65
N LYS A 65 -6.92 -14.17 1.57
CA LYS A 65 -6.68 -12.71 1.54
C LYS A 65 -5.94 -12.31 0.26
N ILE A 66 -4.88 -13.03 -0.10
CA ILE A 66 -4.10 -12.79 -1.33
C ILE A 66 -4.99 -12.88 -2.57
N ARG A 67 -5.86 -13.90 -2.67
CA ARG A 67 -6.81 -14.01 -3.78
C ARG A 67 -7.79 -12.84 -3.83
N GLY A 68 -8.26 -12.37 -2.67
CA GLY A 68 -9.19 -11.26 -2.56
C GLY A 68 -8.63 -9.91 -3.05
N ILE A 69 -7.31 -9.71 -3.04
CA ILE A 69 -6.67 -8.49 -3.54
C ILE A 69 -6.99 -8.23 -5.01
N ALA A 70 -7.06 -9.29 -5.83
CA ALA A 70 -7.35 -9.17 -7.26
C ALA A 70 -8.77 -8.64 -7.55
N ASP A 71 -9.69 -8.78 -6.61
CA ASP A 71 -11.08 -8.33 -6.73
C ASP A 71 -11.32 -6.92 -6.17
N LEU A 72 -10.27 -6.28 -5.63
CA LEU A 72 -10.37 -4.92 -5.11
C LEU A 72 -10.49 -3.92 -6.26
N LYS A 73 -11.50 -3.05 -6.16
CA LYS A 73 -11.66 -1.93 -7.08
C LYS A 73 -10.62 -0.86 -6.80
N TRP A 74 -10.26 -0.13 -7.86
CA TRP A 74 -9.56 1.14 -7.72
C TRP A 74 -10.47 2.19 -7.05
N PHE A 75 -9.89 3.34 -6.72
CA PHE A 75 -10.62 4.43 -6.08
C PHE A 75 -11.65 5.05 -7.03
N ASP A 76 -12.86 5.30 -6.52
CA ASP A 76 -13.89 6.07 -7.24
C ASP A 76 -13.70 7.59 -7.10
N ARG A 77 -12.95 8.04 -6.09
CA ARG A 77 -12.62 9.44 -5.78
C ARG A 77 -11.20 9.52 -5.20
N ASP A 78 -10.48 10.58 -5.53
CA ASP A 78 -9.16 10.83 -4.97
C ASP A 78 -9.27 11.13 -3.46
N PRO A 79 -8.46 10.48 -2.60
CA PRO A 79 -8.55 10.64 -1.16
C PRO A 79 -8.13 12.03 -0.65
N LEU A 80 -7.37 12.79 -1.45
CA LEU A 80 -6.92 14.14 -1.11
C LEU A 80 -7.70 15.22 -1.85
N TYR A 81 -7.95 15.00 -3.14
CA TYR A 81 -8.51 16.03 -4.04
C TYR A 81 -10.00 15.82 -4.39
N GLY A 82 -10.61 14.71 -3.95
CA GLY A 82 -12.03 14.45 -4.17
C GLY A 82 -12.34 14.01 -5.60
N ASP A 83 -13.02 14.84 -6.37
CA ASP A 83 -13.52 14.49 -7.72
C ASP A 83 -12.50 14.74 -8.85
N GLN A 84 -11.26 15.05 -8.47
CA GLN A 84 -10.13 15.36 -9.36
C GLN A 84 -8.87 14.73 -8.76
N GLY A 85 -7.76 14.72 -9.49
CA GLY A 85 -6.43 14.41 -8.94
C GLY A 85 -5.79 13.13 -9.48
N PRO A 86 -4.52 12.88 -9.13
CA PRO A 86 -3.68 11.88 -9.78
C PRO A 86 -4.21 10.45 -9.66
N VAL A 87 -4.99 10.13 -8.62
CA VAL A 87 -5.54 8.78 -8.44
C VAL A 87 -6.60 8.43 -9.49
N LEU A 88 -7.23 9.44 -10.09
CA LEU A 88 -8.29 9.29 -11.09
C LEU A 88 -7.76 9.38 -12.53
N GLU A 89 -6.49 9.71 -12.71
CA GLU A 89 -5.84 9.79 -14.02
C GLU A 89 -5.35 8.39 -14.45
N GLU A 90 -5.48 8.04 -15.72
CA GLU A 90 -4.91 6.79 -16.25
C GLU A 90 -3.37 6.87 -16.24
N SER A 91 -2.73 5.80 -15.74
CA SER A 91 -1.26 5.70 -15.59
C SER A 91 -0.57 5.15 -16.83
#